data_AF-A0A2D0ANE0-F1
#
_entry.id   AF-A0A2D0ANE0-F1
#
_cell.length_a   1.000
_cell.length_b   1.000
_cell.length_c   1.000
_cell.angle_alpha   90.00
_cell.angle_beta   90.00
_cell.angle_gamma   90.00
#
_symmetry.space_group_name_H-M   'P 1'
#
loop_
_entity.id
_entity.type
_entity.pdbx_description
1 polymer ?
#
loop_
_entity_poly.entity_id
_entity_poly.type
_entity_poly.pdbx_seq_one_letter_code
_entity_poly.pdbx_strand_id
1 'polypeptide(L)'
;MTEIIKLNSRGRPAYRVTFEARQTVERMKFCGESDITIARALGIDADTMRKHFADELADGYAMRRRELIDVLFDAARAGKVAAVNALDKMNRASRAAPEPNIP
;
A
#
# COMPACT_ATOMS: atom_id res chain seq x y z
N MET A 1 -27.79 -6.91 -26.52
CA MET A 1 -28.44 -5.68 -26.03
C MET A 1 -27.57 -5.16 -24.89
N THR A 2 -26.64 -4.25 -25.17
CA THR A 2 -25.80 -3.64 -24.13
C THR A 2 -25.85 -2.14 -24.39
N GLU A 3 -26.63 -1.45 -23.56
CA GLU A 3 -26.85 -0.01 -23.65
C GLU A 3 -25.55 0.74 -23.38
N ILE A 4 -25.16 1.56 -24.35
CA ILE A 4 -24.10 2.55 -24.20
C ILE A 4 -24.70 3.71 -23.40
N ILE A 5 -24.33 3.84 -22.13
CA ILE A 5 -24.69 5.00 -21.33
C ILE A 5 -23.97 6.23 -21.92
N LYS A 6 -24.69 7.00 -22.73
CA LYS A 6 -24.29 8.32 -23.21
C LYS A 6 -24.38 9.31 -22.03
N LEU A 7 -23.25 9.56 -21.37
CA LEU A 7 -23.11 10.70 -20.45
C LEU A 7 -22.64 11.92 -21.24
N ASN A 8 -23.59 12.78 -21.60
CA ASN A 8 -23.33 14.11 -22.13
C ASN A 8 -23.08 15.05 -20.94
N SER A 9 -21.81 15.33 -20.61
CA SER A 9 -21.48 16.38 -19.63
C SER A 9 -20.22 17.12 -20.06
N ARG A 10 -20.35 18.42 -20.37
CA ARG A 10 -19.22 19.33 -20.59
C ARG A 10 -18.39 19.42 -19.30
N GLY A 11 -17.21 18.79 -19.30
CA GLY A 11 -16.22 18.81 -18.21
C GLY A 11 -15.21 17.67 -18.36
N ARG A 12 -14.02 17.79 -17.75
CA ARG A 12 -13.06 16.66 -17.67
C ARG A 12 -13.74 15.51 -16.91
N PRO A 13 -13.70 14.26 -17.41
CA PRO A 13 -14.28 13.12 -16.71
C PRO A 13 -13.78 12.99 -15.27
N ALA A 14 -14.67 12.60 -14.35
CA ALA A 14 -14.29 12.29 -12.99
C ALA A 14 -13.27 11.13 -12.95
N TYR A 15 -12.34 11.18 -12.00
CA TYR A 15 -11.34 10.13 -11.83
C TYR A 15 -12.01 8.79 -11.49
N ARG A 16 -11.61 7.72 -12.19
CA ARG A 16 -12.11 6.37 -11.97
C ARG A 16 -11.03 5.53 -11.30
N VAL A 17 -11.33 5.07 -10.09
CA VAL A 17 -10.43 4.18 -9.33
C VAL A 17 -10.34 2.83 -10.02
N THR A 18 -9.13 2.38 -10.29
CA THR A 18 -8.83 1.04 -10.81
C THR A 18 -8.14 0.21 -9.73
N PHE A 19 -8.23 -1.11 -9.84
CA PHE A 19 -7.53 -2.02 -8.94
C PHE A 19 -6.01 -1.84 -9.00
N GLU A 20 -5.45 -1.64 -10.20
CA GLU A 20 -4.03 -1.39 -10.40
C GLU A 20 -3.56 -0.09 -9.72
N ALA A 21 -4.38 0.96 -9.76
CA ALA A 21 -4.08 2.20 -9.05
C ALA A 21 -4.06 1.97 -7.53
N ARG A 22 -5.02 1.22 -6.97
CA ARG A 22 -5.05 0.87 -5.54
C ARG A 22 -3.78 0.11 -5.12
N GLN A 23 -3.40 -0.93 -5.88
CA GLN A 23 -2.15 -1.67 -5.63
C GLN A 23 -0.92 -0.77 -5.71
N THR A 24 -0.91 0.20 -6.62
CA THR A 24 0.19 1.16 -6.75
C THR A 24 0.28 2.06 -5.52
N VAL A 25 -0.84 2.59 -5.02
CA VAL A 25 -0.86 3.38 -3.77
C VAL A 25 -0.33 2.56 -2.60
N GLU A 26 -0.85 1.34 -2.39
CA GLU A 26 -0.42 0.49 -1.28
C GLU A 26 1.08 0.19 -1.32
N ARG A 27 1.62 -0.19 -2.49
CA ARG A 27 3.05 -0.48 -2.67
C ARG A 27 3.92 0.74 -2.42
N MET A 28 3.57 1.88 -3.00
CA MET A 28 4.36 3.09 -2.82
C MET A 28 4.30 3.58 -1.37
N LYS A 29 3.12 3.50 -0.72
CA LYS A 29 2.98 3.84 0.70
C LYS A 29 3.80 2.93 1.59
N PHE A 30 3.84 1.64 1.30
CA PHE A 30 4.70 0.67 1.97
C PHE A 30 6.18 1.03 1.85
N CYS A 31 6.63 1.50 0.69
CA CYS A 31 7.99 1.98 0.47
C CYS A 31 8.29 3.33 1.15
N GLY A 32 7.32 3.94 1.85
CA GLY A 32 7.50 5.20 2.56
C GLY A 32 7.32 6.45 1.70
N GLU A 33 6.74 6.32 0.50
CA GLU A 33 6.54 7.46 -0.38
C GLU A 33 5.51 8.45 0.18
N SER A 34 5.73 9.73 -0.13
CA SER A 34 4.79 10.79 0.23
C SER A 34 3.54 10.74 -0.64
N ASP A 35 2.41 11.16 -0.09
CA ASP A 35 1.13 11.24 -0.80
C ASP A 35 1.23 12.08 -2.09
N ILE A 36 2.04 13.14 -2.09
CA ILE A 36 2.27 13.99 -3.28
C ILE A 36 3.03 13.21 -4.36
N THR A 37 4.03 12.43 -3.98
CA THR A 37 4.79 11.59 -4.92
C THR A 37 3.88 10.55 -5.56
N ILE A 38 3.05 9.89 -4.75
CA ILE A 38 2.10 8.86 -5.20
C ILE A 38 1.08 9.46 -6.16
N ALA A 39 0.49 10.61 -5.81
CA ALA A 39 -0.48 11.31 -6.67
C ALA A 39 0.13 11.68 -8.03
N ARG A 40 1.37 12.18 -8.04
CA ARG A 40 2.12 12.46 -9.29
C ARG A 40 2.35 11.21 -10.13
N ALA A 41 2.70 10.09 -9.51
CA ALA A 41 2.88 8.82 -10.21
C ALA A 41 1.57 8.32 -10.87
N LEU A 42 0.42 8.62 -10.26
CA LEU A 42 -0.91 8.30 -10.80
C LEU A 42 -1.46 9.36 -11.76
N GLY A 43 -0.76 10.48 -11.95
CA GLY A 43 -1.21 11.60 -12.78
C GLY A 43 -2.44 12.35 -12.24
N ILE A 44 -2.66 12.31 -10.93
CA ILE A 44 -3.76 12.99 -10.24
C ILE A 44 -3.25 14.01 -9.22
N ASP A 45 -4.12 14.89 -8.77
CA ASP A 45 -3.83 15.76 -7.64
C ASP A 45 -3.97 15.01 -6.31
N ALA A 46 -3.35 15.55 -5.26
CA ALA A 46 -3.32 14.92 -3.95
C ALA A 46 -4.70 14.90 -3.25
N ASP A 47 -5.61 15.83 -3.55
CA ASP A 47 -6.97 15.81 -3.00
C ASP A 47 -7.80 14.69 -3.63
N THR A 48 -7.73 14.53 -4.95
CA THR A 48 -8.31 13.38 -5.66
C THR A 48 -7.76 12.07 -5.09
N MET A 49 -6.46 12.00 -4.83
CA MET A 49 -5.88 10.79 -4.24
C MET A 49 -6.44 10.50 -2.84
N ARG A 50 -6.43 11.48 -1.93
CA ARG A 50 -6.98 11.34 -0.58
C ARG A 50 -8.46 10.95 -0.58
N LYS A 51 -9.24 11.49 -1.51
CA LYS A 51 -10.67 11.19 -1.65
C LYS A 51 -10.92 9.74 -2.09
N HIS A 52 -10.10 9.23 -3.00
CA HIS A 52 -10.36 7.97 -3.69
C HIS A 52 -9.59 6.76 -3.13
N PHE A 53 -8.52 7.00 -2.38
CA PHE A 53 -7.62 5.98 -1.86
C PHE A 53 -7.41 6.08 -0.33
N ALA A 54 -8.43 6.54 0.41
CA ALA A 54 -8.32 6.76 1.86
C ALA A 54 -7.89 5.49 2.60
N ASP A 55 -8.49 4.34 2.24
CA ASP A 55 -8.20 3.04 2.85
C ASP A 55 -6.76 2.60 2.57
N GLU A 56 -6.29 2.74 1.33
CA GLU A 56 -4.92 2.38 0.95
C GLU A 56 -3.87 3.29 1.61
N LEU A 57 -4.20 4.56 1.84
CA LEU A 57 -3.31 5.50 2.52
C LEU A 57 -3.23 5.23 4.03
N ALA A 58 -4.35 4.80 4.64
CA ALA A 58 -4.41 4.45 6.05
C ALA A 58 -3.78 3.08 6.33
N ASP A 59 -4.17 2.06 5.58
CA ASP A 59 -3.89 0.66 5.89
C ASP A 59 -2.91 0.00 4.92
N GLY A 60 -2.60 0.62 3.78
CA GLY A 60 -1.78 0.01 2.73
C GLY A 60 -0.39 -0.40 3.21
N TYR A 61 0.21 0.36 4.12
CA TYR A 61 1.45 -0.05 4.77
C TYR A 61 1.29 -1.38 5.51
N ALA A 62 0.28 -1.51 6.37
CA ALA A 62 0.05 -2.71 7.17
C ALA A 62 -0.29 -3.92 6.29
N MET A 63 -1.13 -3.73 5.27
CA MET A 63 -1.54 -4.81 4.36
C MET A 63 -0.35 -5.34 3.54
N ARG A 64 0.46 -4.46 2.94
CA ARG A 64 1.66 -4.87 2.21
C ARG A 64 2.74 -5.44 3.14
N ARG A 65 2.86 -4.91 4.35
CA ARG A 65 3.79 -5.41 5.36
C ARG A 65 3.46 -6.85 5.75
N ARG A 66 2.17 -7.17 5.93
CA ARG A 66 1.71 -8.54 6.19
C ARG A 66 2.12 -9.48 5.06
N GLU A 67 1.81 -9.11 3.81
CA GLU A 67 2.14 -9.94 2.65
C GLU A 67 3.66 -10.19 2.52
N LEU A 68 4.49 -9.16 2.75
CA LEU A 68 5.94 -9.34 2.77
C LEU A 68 6.40 -10.32 3.87
N ILE A 69 5.78 -10.27 5.04
CA ILE A 69 6.10 -11.20 6.14
C ILE A 69 5.77 -12.64 5.73
N ASP A 70 4.61 -12.87 5.13
CA ASP A 70 4.20 -14.20 4.65
C ASP A 70 5.22 -14.75 3.64
N VAL A 71 5.60 -13.94 2.64
CA VAL A 71 6.63 -14.30 1.64
C VAL A 71 7.97 -14.63 2.31
N LEU A 72 8.39 -13.84 3.30
CA LEU A 72 9.64 -14.09 4.03
C LEU A 72 9.60 -15.39 4.82
N PHE A 73 8.47 -15.72 5.46
CA PHE A 73 8.33 -17.00 6.17
C PHE A 73 8.37 -18.18 5.21
N ASP A 74 7.69 -18.11 4.07
CA ASP A 74 7.73 -19.18 3.08
C ASP A 74 9.13 -19.37 2.50
N ALA A 75 9.83 -18.28 2.18
CA ALA A 75 11.22 -18.34 1.74
C ALA A 75 12.16 -18.90 2.82
N ALA A 76 11.95 -18.54 4.09
CA ALA A 76 12.72 -19.06 5.21
C ALA A 76 12.50 -20.57 5.40
N ARG A 77 11.25 -21.05 5.31
CA ARG A 77 10.91 -22.49 5.35
C ARG A 77 11.55 -23.26 4.19
N ALA A 78 11.70 -22.61 3.03
CA ALA A 78 12.43 -23.15 1.88
C ALA A 78 13.97 -23.08 2.02
N GLY A 79 14.50 -22.71 3.19
CA GLY A 79 15.94 -22.69 3.49
C GLY A 79 16.69 -21.46 2.96
N LYS A 80 15.99 -20.39 2.56
CA LYS A 80 16.65 -19.16 2.09
C LYS A 80 17.19 -18.36 3.28
N VAL A 81 18.49 -18.48 3.54
CA VAL A 81 19.19 -17.83 4.67
C VAL A 81 18.98 -16.31 4.71
N ALA A 82 18.89 -15.63 3.55
CA ALA A 82 18.61 -14.21 3.51
C ALA A 82 17.26 -13.83 4.14
N ALA A 83 16.22 -14.67 3.95
CA ALA A 83 14.90 -14.45 4.55
C ALA A 83 14.92 -14.72 6.07
N VAL A 84 15.65 -15.75 6.51
CA VAL A 84 15.87 -16.04 7.95
C VAL A 84 16.54 -14.85 8.63
N ASN A 85 17.61 -14.30 8.05
CA ASN A 85 18.31 -13.13 8.59
C ASN A 85 17.44 -11.88 8.61
N ALA A 86 16.61 -11.67 7.59
CA ALA A 86 15.66 -10.55 7.55
C ALA A 86 14.64 -10.66 8.69
N LEU A 87 14.07 -11.84 8.92
CA LEU A 87 13.13 -12.10 10.02
C LEU A 87 13.79 -11.96 11.40
N ASP A 88 15.02 -12.45 11.59
CA ASP A 88 15.77 -12.28 12.85
C ASP A 88 16.01 -10.79 13.16
N LYS A 89 16.41 -10.01 12.15
CA LYS A 89 16.56 -8.55 12.28
C LYS A 89 15.24 -7.88 12.69
N MET A 90 14.13 -8.27 12.08
CA MET A 90 12.80 -7.75 12.43
C MET A 90 12.41 -8.09 13.87
N ASN A 91 12.66 -9.33 14.32
CA ASN A 91 12.41 -9.77 15.69
C ASN A 91 13.21 -8.93 16.71
N ARG A 92 14.51 -8.77 16.47
CA ARG A 92 15.39 -7.98 17.35
C ARG A 92 14.94 -6.53 17.47
N ALA A 93 14.54 -5.90 16.37
CA ALA A 93 14.02 -4.54 16.38
C ALA A 93 12.74 -4.42 17.23
N SER A 94 11.85 -5.41 17.16
CA SER A 94 10.64 -5.46 17.99
C SER A 94 10.94 -5.60 19.49
N ARG A 95 11.96 -6.40 19.85
CA ARG A 95 12.35 -6.61 21.26
C ARG A 95 13.10 -5.43 21.88
N ALA A 96 13.67 -4.55 21.05
CA ALA A 96 14.39 -3.36 21.50
C ALA A 96 13.45 -2.17 21.78
N ALA A 97 12.20 -2.23 21.34
CA ALA A 97 11.20 -1.25 21.74
C ALA A 97 10.82 -1.50 23.21
N PRO A 98 10.85 -0.49 24.10
CA PRO A 98 10.38 -0.65 25.46
C PRO A 98 8.92 -1.09 25.43
N GLU A 99 8.56 -2.07 26.26
CA GLU A 99 7.16 -2.48 26.39
C GLU A 99 6.31 -1.26 26.72
N PRO A 100 5.13 -1.09 26.10
CA PRO A 100 4.23 -0.01 26.47
C PRO A 100 3.92 -0.15 27.96
N ASN A 101 4.31 0.85 28.76
CA ASN A 101 3.88 0.99 30.13
C ASN A 101 2.37 1.25 30.11
N ILE A 102 1.58 0.18 30.22
CA ILE A 102 0.13 0.27 30.37
C ILE A 102 -0.10 0.49 31.88
N PRO A 103 -0.59 1.67 32.30
CA PRO A 103 -0.94 1.92 33.71
C PRO A 103 -2.12 1.07 34.16
#